data_AF-A0A523Y5I7-F1
#
_entry.id   AF-A0A523Y5I7-F1
#
_cell.length_a   1.000
_cell.length_b   1.000
_cell.length_c   1.000
_cell.angle_alpha   90.00
_cell.angle_beta   90.00
_cell.angle_gamma   90.00
#
_symmetry.space_group_name_H-M   'P 1'
#
loop_
_entity.id
_entity.type
_entity.pdbx_description
1 polymer ?
#
loop_
_entity_poly.entity_id
_entity_poly.type
_entity_poly.pdbx_seq_one_letter_code
_entity_poly.pdbx_strand_id
1 'polypeptide(L)' 'MRKADLAYVAGLFDGEGCISIAKCKPRHPGCSPYYRLVVAVAMANEYIPRFLKFYFGGRVSKRNAPT' A
#
# COMPACT_ATOMS: atom_id res chain seq x y z
N MET A 1 -0.76 19.46 -0.78
CA MET A 1 -0.68 18.65 -2.02
C MET A 1 -1.55 19.32 -3.08
N ARG A 2 -1.00 19.64 -4.25
CA ARG A 2 -1.72 20.28 -5.37
C ARG A 2 -2.45 19.22 -6.20
N LYS A 3 -3.37 19.65 -7.07
CA LYS A 3 -4.09 18.75 -8.01
C LYS A 3 -3.14 17.92 -8.88
N ALA A 4 -2.05 18.54 -9.36
CA ALA A 4 -1.02 17.84 -10.14
C ALA A 4 -0.33 16.73 -9.34
N ASP A 5 -0.09 16.95 -8.05
CA ASP A 5 0.55 15.94 -7.18
C ASP A 5 -0.40 14.74 -6.97
N LEU A 6 -1.71 14.98 -6.82
CA LEU A 6 -2.71 13.91 -6.72
C LEU A 6 -2.83 13.11 -8.03
N ALA A 7 -2.82 13.79 -9.18
CA ALA A 7 -2.84 13.11 -10.49
C ALA A 7 -1.58 12.27 -10.72
N TYR A 8 -0.40 12.77 -10.32
CA TYR A 8 0.84 12.00 -10.34
C TYR A 8 0.74 10.75 -9.46
N VAL A 9 0.23 10.88 -8.24
CA VAL A 9 0.06 9.74 -7.33
C VAL A 9 -0.93 8.72 -7.89
N ALA A 10 -2.04 9.18 -8.49
CA ALA A 10 -2.99 8.28 -9.15
C ALA A 10 -2.32 7.48 -10.28
N GLY A 11 -1.60 8.15 -11.18
CA GLY A 11 -0.86 7.48 -12.26
C GLY A 11 0.23 6.53 -11.75
N LEU A 12 0.89 6.87 -10.64
CA LEU A 12 1.84 5.97 -9.99
C LEU A 12 1.16 4.67 -9.50
N PHE A 13 -0.01 4.78 -8.88
CA PHE A 13 -0.76 3.61 -8.41
C PHE A 13 -1.33 2.77 -9.56
N ASP A 14 -1.70 3.39 -10.68
CA ASP A 14 -2.16 2.66 -11.87
C ASP A 14 -1.03 1.85 -12.54
N GLY A 15 0.21 2.36 -12.51
CA GLY A 15 1.36 1.68 -13.14
C GLY A 15 2.10 0.69 -12.24
N GLU A 16 2.36 1.07 -10.99
CA GLU A 16 3.26 0.34 -10.06
C GLU A 16 2.54 -0.09 -8.77
N GLY A 17 1.29 0.34 -8.60
CA GLY A 17 0.50 0.08 -7.41
C GLY A 17 -0.27 -1.23 -7.45
N CYS A 18 -0.84 -1.57 -6.30
CA CYS A 18 -1.76 -2.68 -6.13
C CYS A 18 -2.88 -2.27 -5.18
N ILE A 19 -4.11 -2.32 -5.67
CA ILE A 19 -5.33 -2.14 -4.88
C ILE A 19 -6.01 -3.51 -4.80
N SER A 20 -6.14 -4.05 -3.59
CA SER A 20 -6.65 -5.41 -3.38
C SER A 20 -7.51 -5.50 -2.12
N ILE A 21 -8.36 -6.52 -2.07
CA ILE A 21 -9.11 -6.88 -0.87
C ILE A 21 -8.49 -8.17 -0.32
N ALA A 22 -7.77 -8.04 0.80
CA ALA A 22 -7.15 -9.17 1.48
C ALA A 22 -8.17 -9.86 2.40
N LYS A 23 -8.38 -11.17 2.19
CA LYS A 23 -9.13 -12.02 3.13
C LYS A 23 -8.23 -12.36 4.31
N CYS A 24 -8.63 -11.96 5.51
CA CYS A 24 -7.90 -12.22 6.74
C CYS A 24 -8.52 -13.40 7.50
N LYS A 25 -7.66 -14.18 8.15
CA LYS A 25 -8.09 -15.29 9.01
C LYS A 25 -8.90 -14.78 10.22
N PRO A 26 -9.86 -15.56 10.72
CA PRO A 26 -10.54 -15.27 11.98
C PRO A 26 -9.55 -15.06 13.11
N ARG A 27 -9.84 -14.13 14.03
CA ARG A 27 -8.98 -13.88 15.20
C ARG A 27 -9.07 -14.99 16.26
N HIS A 28 -10.24 -15.62 16.36
CA HIS A 28 -10.54 -16.68 17.32
C HIS A 28 -11.42 -17.76 16.67
N PRO A 29 -11.45 -18.99 17.23
CA PRO A 29 -12.41 -20.01 16.84
C PRO A 29 -13.85 -19.50 16.95
N GLY A 30 -14.69 -19.81 15.95
CA GLY A 30 -16.09 -19.36 15.91
C GLY A 30 -16.33 -17.97 15.31
N CYS A 31 -15.28 -17.19 15.00
CA CYS A 31 -15.43 -15.93 14.27
C CYS A 31 -15.42 -16.12 12.75
N SER A 32 -16.17 -15.29 12.04
CA SER A 32 -16.08 -15.20 10.56
C SER A 32 -14.75 -14.58 10.11
N PRO A 33 -14.23 -14.94 8.92
CA PRO A 33 -13.13 -14.22 8.31
C PRO A 33 -13.55 -12.75 8.07
N TYR A 34 -12.57 -11.85 8.05
CA TYR A 34 -12.80 -10.44 7.75
C TYR A 34 -11.99 -10.03 6.53
N TYR A 35 -12.40 -8.97 5.85
CA TYR A 35 -11.74 -8.47 4.65
C TYR A 35 -11.11 -7.11 4.95
N ARG A 36 -9.96 -6.85 4.32
CA ARG A 36 -9.23 -5.60 4.46
C ARG A 36 -8.89 -5.04 3.08
N LEU A 37 -9.27 -3.80 2.83
CA LEU A 37 -8.76 -3.05 1.69
C LEU A 37 -7.26 -2.77 1.89
N VAL A 38 -6.46 -3.13 0.89
CA VAL A 38 -5.01 -2.93 0.88
C VAL A 38 -4.67 -2.12 -0.37
N VAL A 39 -3.96 -1.01 -0.16
CA VAL A 39 -3.37 -0.19 -1.21
C VAL A 39 -1.87 -0.17 -0.95
N ALA A 40 -1.09 -0.64 -1.91
CA ALA A 40 0.35 -0.78 -1.77
C ALA A 40 1.07 -0.36 -3.05
N VAL A 41 2.29 0.15 -2.91
CA VAL A 41 3.24 0.39 -4.00
C VAL A 41 4.60 -0.07 -3.51
N ALA A 42 5.36 -0.74 -4.37
CA ALA A 42 6.68 -1.26 -4.06
C ALA A 42 7.69 -0.70 -5.07
N MET A 43 8.76 -0.08 -4.57
CA MET A 43 9.76 0.58 -5.41
C MET A 43 11.15 0.43 -4.80
N ALA A 44 12.20 0.41 -5.64
CA ALA A 44 13.59 0.40 -5.16
C ALA A 44 14.00 1.73 -4.52
N ASN A 45 13.52 2.85 -5.07
CA ASN A 45 13.76 4.17 -4.51
C ASN A 45 12.81 4.42 -3.32
N GLU A 46 13.36 4.51 -2.11
CA GLU A 46 12.58 4.70 -0.89
C GLU A 46 11.99 6.11 -0.73
N TYR A 47 12.44 7.10 -1.51
CA TYR A 47 11.96 8.47 -1.44
C TYR A 47 10.45 8.54 -1.70
N ILE A 48 9.96 7.86 -2.74
CA ILE A 48 8.55 7.90 -3.13
C ILE A 48 7.64 7.23 -2.09
N PRO A 49 7.88 5.98 -1.63
CA PRO A 49 7.10 5.39 -0.54
C PRO A 49 7.11 6.24 0.75
N ARG A 50 8.23 6.89 1.08
CA ARG A 50 8.31 7.78 2.26
C ARG A 50 7.53 9.08 2.06
N PHE A 51 7.59 9.68 0.87
CA PHE A 51 6.75 10.82 0.49
C PHE A 51 5.26 10.46 0.63
N LEU A 52 4.84 9.33 0.05
CA LEU A 52 3.45 8.85 0.15
C LEU A 52 3.06 8.62 1.62
N LYS A 53 3.95 8.04 2.43
CA LYS A 53 3.71 7.87 3.87
C LYS A 53 3.52 9.21 4.60
N PHE A 54 4.33 10.21 4.26
CA PHE A 54 4.22 11.53 4.89
C PHE A 54 2.87 12.19 4.58
N TYR A 55 2.39 12.11 3.34
CA TYR A 55 1.15 12.75 2.91
C TYR A 55 -0.12 11.96 3.25
N PHE A 56 -0.10 10.63 3.13
CA PHE A 56 -1.29 9.77 3.26
C PHE A 56 -1.27 8.85 4.47
N GLY A 57 -0.16 8.80 5.22
CA GLY A 57 0.03 7.87 6.34
C GLY A 57 0.41 6.45 5.90
N GLY A 58 0.13 5.46 6.75
CA GLY A 58 0.45 4.06 6.49
C GLY A 58 1.88 3.64 6.87
N ARG A 59 2.36 2.54 6.28
CA ARG A 59 3.61 1.86 6.66
C ARG A 59 4.52 1.63 5.46
N VAL A 60 5.81 1.93 5.64
CA VAL A 60 6.88 1.58 4.71
C VAL A 60 7.72 0.49 5.35
N SER A 61 8.01 -0.57 4.60
CA SER A 61 8.87 -1.68 5.01
C SER A 61 9.84 -2.02 3.89
N LYS A 62 11.10 -2.31 4.24
CA LYS A 62 12.05 -2.86 3.27
C LYS A 62 11.75 -4.35 3.07
N ARG A 63 11.76 -4.78 1.81
CA ARG A 63 11.70 -6.21 1.44
C ARG A 63 13.06 -6.57 0.86
N ASN A 64 13.76 -7.51 1.50
CA ASN A 64 14.99 -8.06 0.95
C ASN A 64 14.64 -8.97 -0.23
N ALA A 65 15.50 -9.01 -1.25
CA ALA A 65 15.37 -9.99 -2.31
C ALA A 65 15.43 -11.40 -1.69
N PRO A 66 14.57 -12.34 -2.14
CA PRO A 66 14.71 -13.73 -1.74
C PRO A 66 16.09 -14.22 -2.20
N THR A 67 16.87 -14.78 -1.27
CA THR A 67 18.14 -15.47 -1.54
C THR A 67 17.90 -16.81 -2.22
#